data_AF-A0A3C0XLE9-F1
#
_entry.id   AF-A0A3C0XLE9-F1
#
_cell.length_a   1.000
_cell.length_b   1.000
_cell.length_c   1.000
_cell.angle_alpha   90.00
_cell.angle_beta   90.00
_cell.angle_gamma   90.00
#
_symmetry.space_group_name_H-M   'P 1'
#
loop_
_entity.id
_entity.type
_entity.pdbx_description
1 polymer ?
#
loop_
_entity_poly.entity_id
_entity_poly.type
_entity_poly.pdbx_seq_one_letter_code
_entity_poly.pdbx_strand_id
1 'polypeptide(L)'
;MAILTITATYLFSLAVGIAMVSTGNAFALERRDEIVGSAQSSEILVADRRGDHLRAAVLDFASNLVLGGVTSTVTGITVVGSYPIVAYRGWVGGIVSVDARHESRLDDLGHASYYLVTLVLQLIPYSIAGGMGVHLGVAAWRAVRKPRADTWLGLPKDRLRDVALAYVIVVPLFMVASLWEFLVLR
;
A
#
# COMPACT_ATOMS: atom_id res chain seq x y z
N MET A 1 0.73 -14.90 10.50
CA MET A 1 -0.52 -15.29 9.81
C MET A 1 -1.22 -14.11 9.17
N ALA A 2 -1.66 -13.07 9.89
CA ALA A 2 -2.39 -11.94 9.29
C ALA A 2 -1.59 -11.13 8.25
N ILE A 3 -0.29 -10.88 8.49
CA ILE A 3 0.58 -10.24 7.49
C ILE A 3 0.65 -11.06 6.20
N LEU A 4 0.74 -12.40 6.32
CA LEU A 4 0.82 -13.29 5.15
C LEU A 4 -0.48 -13.30 4.36
N THR A 5 -1.65 -13.29 5.02
CA THR A 5 -2.94 -13.26 4.31
C THR A 5 -3.15 -11.93 3.60
N ILE A 6 -2.77 -10.81 4.22
CA ILE A 6 -2.75 -9.49 3.57
C ILE A 6 -1.81 -9.47 2.37
N THR A 7 -0.60 -10.00 2.53
CA THR A 7 0.39 -10.12 1.44
C THR A 7 -0.18 -10.96 0.29
N ALA A 8 -0.77 -12.12 0.60
CA ALA A 8 -1.36 -13.01 -0.40
C ALA A 8 -2.53 -12.35 -1.13
N THR A 9 -3.41 -11.63 -0.42
CA THR A 9 -4.50 -10.87 -1.04
C THR A 9 -3.97 -9.79 -1.99
N TYR A 10 -2.93 -9.06 -1.59
CA TYR A 10 -2.29 -8.08 -2.46
C TYR A 10 -1.75 -8.75 -3.72
N LEU A 11 -0.92 -9.79 -3.58
CA LEU A 11 -0.27 -10.47 -4.69
C LEU A 11 -1.26 -11.14 -5.65
N PHE A 12 -2.33 -11.71 -5.11
CA PHE A 12 -3.40 -12.26 -5.94
C PHE A 12 -4.09 -11.15 -6.75
N SER A 13 -4.45 -10.04 -6.10
CA SER A 13 -5.12 -8.94 -6.78
C SER A 13 -4.21 -8.22 -7.79
N LEU A 14 -2.91 -8.15 -7.49
CA LEU A 14 -1.85 -7.70 -8.40
C LEU A 14 -1.82 -8.57 -9.65
N ALA A 15 -1.75 -9.89 -9.50
CA ALA A 15 -1.75 -10.82 -10.62
C ALA A 15 -3.01 -10.69 -11.48
N VAL A 16 -4.19 -10.51 -10.84
CA VAL A 16 -5.45 -10.24 -11.56
C VAL A 16 -5.35 -8.94 -12.37
N GLY A 17 -4.85 -7.86 -11.79
CA GLY A 17 -4.67 -6.58 -12.49
C GLY A 17 -3.75 -6.69 -13.71
N ILE A 18 -2.60 -7.35 -13.53
CA ILE A 18 -1.64 -7.63 -14.62
C ILE A 18 -2.30 -8.46 -15.72
N ALA A 19 -3.00 -9.54 -15.35
CA ALA A 19 -3.69 -10.40 -16.32
C ALA A 19 -4.70 -9.60 -17.14
N MET A 20 -5.54 -8.78 -16.49
CA MET A 20 -6.55 -7.97 -17.19
C MET A 20 -5.94 -7.03 -18.23
N VAL A 21 -4.89 -6.26 -17.89
CA VAL A 21 -4.27 -5.34 -18.85
C VAL A 21 -3.51 -6.10 -19.94
N SER A 22 -2.87 -7.23 -19.61
CA SER A 22 -2.15 -8.05 -20.59
C SER A 22 -3.07 -8.68 -21.66
N THR A 23 -4.35 -8.90 -21.33
CA THR A 23 -5.35 -9.41 -22.30
C THR A 23 -6.13 -8.28 -22.99
N GLY A 24 -5.72 -7.02 -22.83
CA GLY A 24 -6.39 -5.87 -23.46
C GLY A 24 -7.77 -5.55 -22.87
N ASN A 25 -8.01 -5.84 -21.59
CA ASN A 25 -9.30 -5.55 -20.96
C ASN A 25 -9.56 -4.03 -20.91
N ALA A 26 -10.54 -3.56 -21.70
CA ALA A 26 -10.85 -2.13 -21.83
C ALA A 26 -11.14 -1.44 -20.49
N PHE A 27 -11.88 -2.10 -19.58
CA PHE A 27 -12.20 -1.54 -18.27
C PHE A 27 -10.95 -1.31 -17.41
N ALA A 28 -10.01 -2.27 -17.40
CA ALA A 28 -8.77 -2.12 -16.65
C ALA A 28 -7.86 -1.03 -17.23
N LEU A 29 -7.77 -0.94 -18.55
CA LEU A 29 -6.98 0.08 -19.26
C LEU A 29 -7.55 1.48 -19.03
N GLU A 30 -8.87 1.66 -19.18
CA GLU A 30 -9.56 2.92 -18.91
C GLU A 30 -9.35 3.35 -17.45
N ARG A 31 -9.55 2.43 -16.49
CA ARG A 31 -9.35 2.76 -15.07
C ARG A 31 -7.90 3.10 -14.76
N ARG A 32 -6.94 2.44 -15.41
CA ARG A 32 -5.51 2.78 -15.30
C ARG A 32 -5.28 4.21 -15.75
N ASP A 33 -5.84 4.61 -16.89
CA ASP A 33 -5.66 5.95 -17.44
C ASP A 33 -6.35 7.03 -16.59
N GLU A 34 -7.53 6.74 -16.05
CA GLU A 34 -8.22 7.61 -15.07
C GLU A 34 -7.38 7.82 -13.80
N ILE A 35 -6.83 6.74 -13.24
CA ILE A 35 -6.04 6.79 -11.99
C ILE A 35 -4.73 7.53 -12.22
N VAL A 36 -3.98 7.17 -13.28
CA VAL A 36 -2.71 7.83 -13.59
C VAL A 36 -2.95 9.28 -13.99
N GLY A 37 -3.99 9.55 -14.78
CA GLY A 37 -4.37 10.89 -15.20
C GLY A 37 -4.78 11.79 -14.04
N SER A 38 -5.60 11.30 -13.11
CA SER A 38 -5.97 12.03 -11.90
C SER A 38 -4.77 12.25 -10.97
N ALA A 39 -3.84 11.31 -10.87
CA ALA A 39 -2.61 11.49 -10.11
C ALA A 39 -1.74 12.64 -10.66
N GLN A 40 -1.79 12.93 -11.97
CA GLN A 40 -1.05 14.03 -12.58
C GLN A 40 -1.40 15.40 -12.00
N SER A 41 -2.57 15.61 -11.41
CA SER A 41 -2.95 16.87 -10.77
C SER A 41 -2.68 16.90 -9.26
N SER A 42 -2.16 15.81 -8.68
CA SER A 42 -1.83 15.74 -7.26
C SER A 42 -0.73 16.73 -6.87
N GLU A 43 -0.81 17.26 -5.64
CA GLU A 43 0.21 18.17 -5.11
C GLU A 43 1.62 17.55 -5.10
N ILE A 44 1.69 16.22 -4.95
CA ILE A 44 2.94 15.43 -4.99
C ILE A 44 3.61 15.59 -6.37
N LEU A 45 2.90 15.24 -7.45
CA LEU A 45 3.46 15.35 -8.81
C LEU A 45 3.59 16.81 -9.29
N VAL A 46 2.78 17.74 -8.77
CA VAL A 46 2.97 19.17 -9.02
C VAL A 46 4.26 19.69 -8.39
N ALA A 47 4.59 19.28 -7.17
CA ALA A 47 5.86 19.64 -6.52
C ALA A 47 7.05 19.05 -7.29
N ASP A 48 6.97 17.78 -7.68
CA ASP A 48 8.01 17.10 -8.43
C ASP A 48 8.31 17.77 -9.78
N ARG A 49 7.27 18.08 -10.57
CA ARG A 49 7.43 18.80 -11.85
C ARG A 49 7.97 20.22 -11.72
N ARG A 50 7.85 20.84 -10.53
CA ARG A 50 8.46 22.14 -10.23
C ARG A 50 9.93 22.03 -9.81
N GLY A 51 10.49 20.82 -9.79
CA GLY A 51 11.84 20.52 -9.35
C GLY A 51 11.98 20.40 -7.82
N ASP A 52 10.88 20.47 -7.07
CA ASP A 52 10.87 20.35 -5.60
C ASP A 52 10.67 18.89 -5.19
N HIS A 53 11.66 18.06 -5.55
CA HIS A 53 11.63 16.61 -5.36
C HIS A 53 11.59 16.19 -3.89
N LEU A 54 12.25 16.97 -3.01
CA LEU A 54 12.23 16.70 -1.58
C LEU A 54 10.82 16.91 -1.01
N ARG A 55 10.13 17.99 -1.40
CA ARG A 55 8.74 18.20 -1.01
C ARG A 55 7.83 17.10 -1.56
N ALA A 56 8.01 16.69 -2.81
CA ALA A 56 7.25 15.57 -3.38
C ALA A 56 7.43 14.29 -2.56
N ALA A 57 8.68 13.94 -2.23
CA ALA A 57 8.99 12.78 -1.39
C ALA A 57 8.34 12.86 -0.01
N VAL A 58 8.39 14.02 0.66
CA VAL A 58 7.78 14.20 1.99
C VAL A 58 6.26 14.10 1.93
N LEU A 59 5.63 14.68 0.90
CA LEU A 59 4.17 14.60 0.71
C LEU A 59 3.72 13.16 0.41
N ASP A 60 4.45 12.44 -0.46
CA ASP A 60 4.19 11.03 -0.75
C ASP A 60 4.36 10.16 0.49
N PHE A 61 5.45 10.36 1.24
CA PHE A 61 5.70 9.65 2.50
C PHE A 61 4.56 9.87 3.50
N ALA A 62 4.16 11.12 3.70
CA ALA A 62 3.07 11.46 4.63
C ALA A 62 1.74 10.84 4.19
N SER A 63 1.43 10.88 2.89
CA SER A 63 0.24 10.26 2.31
C SER A 63 0.24 8.74 2.51
N ASN A 64 1.35 8.07 2.16
CA ASN A 64 1.50 6.62 2.32
C ASN A 64 1.47 6.18 3.77
N LEU A 65 2.04 6.95 4.69
CA LEU A 65 2.01 6.63 6.12
C LEU A 65 0.60 6.80 6.71
N VAL A 66 -0.04 7.94 6.48
CA VAL A 66 -1.31 8.31 7.13
C VAL A 66 -2.51 7.74 6.39
N LEU A 67 -2.75 8.21 5.15
CA LEU A 67 -3.89 7.76 4.35
C LEU A 67 -3.74 6.29 3.95
N GLY A 68 -2.50 5.87 3.77
CA GLY A 68 -2.14 4.51 3.46
C GLY A 68 -2.14 3.58 4.67
N GLY A 69 -1.05 3.63 5.44
CA GLY A 69 -0.71 2.66 6.49
C GLY A 69 -1.61 2.74 7.72
N VAL A 70 -1.79 3.94 8.29
CA VAL A 70 -2.67 4.13 9.47
C VAL A 70 -4.10 3.72 9.14
N THR A 71 -4.65 4.15 8.01
CA THR A 71 -5.98 3.71 7.56
C THR A 71 -6.07 2.18 7.44
N SER A 72 -5.07 1.52 6.85
CA SER A 72 -5.03 0.05 6.75
C SER A 72 -5.01 -0.63 8.13
N THR A 73 -4.24 -0.09 9.08
CA THR A 73 -4.21 -0.59 10.46
C THR A 73 -5.57 -0.44 11.13
N VAL A 74 -6.17 0.76 11.06
CA VAL A 74 -7.46 1.08 11.69
C VAL A 74 -8.59 0.22 11.11
N THR A 75 -8.69 0.15 9.78
CA THR A 75 -9.68 -0.68 9.09
C THR A 75 -9.47 -2.16 9.36
N GLY A 76 -8.22 -2.59 9.53
CA GLY A 76 -7.85 -3.94 9.97
C GLY A 76 -8.37 -4.32 11.36
N ILE A 77 -8.69 -3.36 12.25
CA ILE A 77 -9.31 -3.65 13.55
C ILE A 77 -10.66 -4.36 13.37
N THR A 78 -11.37 -4.08 12.29
CA THR A 78 -12.63 -4.80 11.93
C THR A 78 -12.39 -6.21 11.39
N VAL A 79 -11.12 -6.63 11.27
CA VAL A 79 -10.63 -7.87 10.65
C VAL A 79 -10.86 -7.94 9.14
N VAL A 80 -12.08 -7.68 8.67
CA VAL A 80 -12.45 -7.78 7.26
C VAL A 80 -12.13 -6.50 6.48
N GLY A 81 -12.22 -5.34 7.11
CA GLY A 81 -12.14 -4.04 6.43
C GLY A 81 -10.83 -3.74 5.70
N SER A 82 -9.71 -4.35 6.12
CA SER A 82 -8.42 -4.16 5.44
C SER A 82 -8.33 -4.89 4.10
N TYR A 83 -9.06 -6.00 3.90
CA TYR A 83 -8.91 -6.84 2.71
C TYR A 83 -9.36 -6.16 1.42
N PRO A 84 -10.52 -5.47 1.35
CA PRO A 84 -10.91 -4.72 0.15
C PRO A 84 -9.91 -3.62 -0.22
N ILE A 85 -9.36 -2.91 0.77
CA ILE A 85 -8.37 -1.84 0.54
C ILE A 85 -7.09 -2.43 -0.05
N VAL A 86 -6.61 -3.54 0.52
CA VAL A 86 -5.40 -4.23 0.06
C VAL A 86 -5.60 -4.83 -1.33
N ALA A 87 -6.76 -5.44 -1.60
CA ALA A 87 -7.10 -5.96 -2.91
C ALA A 87 -7.15 -4.83 -3.95
N TYR A 88 -7.81 -3.71 -3.63
CA TYR A 88 -7.84 -2.55 -4.51
C TYR A 88 -6.43 -2.02 -4.80
N ARG A 89 -5.58 -1.83 -3.79
CA ARG A 89 -4.18 -1.40 -3.99
C ARG A 89 -3.37 -2.37 -4.84
N GLY A 90 -3.49 -3.67 -4.58
CA GLY A 90 -2.82 -4.70 -5.38
C GLY A 90 -3.27 -4.66 -6.83
N TRP A 91 -4.60 -4.56 -7.05
CA TRP A 91 -5.17 -4.45 -8.39
C TRP A 91 -4.70 -3.21 -9.13
N VAL A 92 -4.71 -2.04 -8.47
CA VAL A 92 -4.16 -0.79 -9.02
C VAL A 92 -2.68 -0.98 -9.38
N GLY A 93 -1.89 -1.58 -8.49
CA GLY A 93 -0.50 -1.95 -8.78
C GLY A 93 -0.36 -2.84 -10.01
N GLY A 94 -1.33 -3.71 -10.28
CA GLY A 94 -1.32 -4.61 -11.43
C GLY A 94 -1.69 -3.92 -12.73
N ILE A 95 -2.74 -3.10 -12.74
CA ILE A 95 -3.15 -2.41 -13.97
C ILE A 95 -2.11 -1.36 -14.41
N VAL A 96 -1.35 -0.76 -13.48
CA VAL A 96 -0.26 0.17 -13.82
C VAL A 96 1.02 -0.52 -14.30
N SER A 97 1.01 -1.85 -14.47
CA SER A 97 2.10 -2.58 -15.12
C SER A 97 2.27 -2.25 -16.61
N VAL A 98 1.32 -1.52 -17.20
CA VAL A 98 1.42 -0.99 -18.58
C VAL A 98 1.62 0.54 -18.62
N ASP A 99 2.27 1.02 -19.67
CA ASP A 99 2.52 2.44 -19.94
C ASP A 99 1.28 3.16 -20.51
N ALA A 100 1.43 4.43 -20.90
CA ALA A 100 0.32 5.23 -21.47
C ALA A 100 -0.08 4.80 -22.89
N ARG A 101 0.74 3.98 -23.56
CA ARG A 101 0.47 3.36 -24.85
C ARG A 101 -0.08 1.93 -24.68
N HIS A 102 -0.38 1.55 -23.43
CA HIS A 102 -0.83 0.21 -23.03
C HIS A 102 0.18 -0.90 -23.35
N GLU A 103 1.47 -0.53 -23.46
CA GLU A 103 2.58 -1.48 -23.62
C GLU A 103 3.09 -1.91 -22.24
N SER A 104 3.57 -3.16 -22.14
CA SER A 104 4.09 -3.72 -20.88
C SER A 104 5.35 -2.98 -20.42
N ARG A 105 5.34 -2.50 -19.16
CA ARG A 105 6.54 -1.92 -18.53
C ARG A 105 7.60 -2.98 -18.22
N LEU A 106 7.24 -4.26 -18.24
CA LEU A 106 8.16 -5.37 -17.99
C LEU A 106 9.05 -5.69 -19.19
N ASP A 107 8.76 -5.10 -20.36
CA ASP A 107 9.48 -5.36 -21.61
C ASP A 107 10.75 -4.51 -21.71
N ASP A 108 10.85 -3.43 -20.93
CA ASP A 108 12.03 -2.57 -20.81
C ASP A 108 12.63 -2.66 -19.40
N LEU A 109 13.93 -2.92 -19.31
CA LEU A 109 14.61 -3.14 -18.02
C LEU A 109 14.52 -1.92 -17.08
N GLY A 110 14.59 -0.70 -17.64
CA GLY A 110 14.49 0.53 -16.87
C GLY A 110 13.12 0.67 -16.23
N HIS A 111 12.07 0.60 -17.05
CA HIS A 111 10.68 0.69 -16.59
C HIS A 111 10.29 -0.47 -15.66
N ALA A 112 10.78 -1.68 -15.94
CA ALA A 112 10.53 -2.86 -15.13
C ALA A 112 11.16 -2.74 -13.74
N SER A 113 12.42 -2.30 -13.67
CA SER A 113 13.14 -2.14 -12.40
C SER A 113 12.49 -1.08 -11.53
N TYR A 114 12.15 0.08 -12.10
CA TYR A 114 11.39 1.13 -11.41
C TYR A 114 10.08 0.58 -10.85
N TYR A 115 9.26 -0.05 -11.70
CA TYR A 115 7.97 -0.61 -11.31
C TYR A 115 8.08 -1.65 -10.18
N LEU A 116 8.97 -2.64 -10.35
CA LEU A 116 9.11 -3.73 -9.40
C LEU A 116 9.67 -3.27 -8.04
N VAL A 117 10.66 -2.38 -8.05
CA VAL A 117 11.23 -1.86 -6.80
C VAL A 117 10.21 -1.01 -6.06
N THR A 118 9.52 -0.08 -6.75
CA THR A 118 8.46 0.73 -6.12
C THR A 118 7.34 -0.17 -5.56
N LEU A 119 6.93 -1.20 -6.32
CA LEU A 119 5.94 -2.17 -5.85
C LEU A 119 6.38 -2.90 -4.58
N VAL A 120 7.61 -3.42 -4.53
CA VAL A 120 8.14 -4.13 -3.35
C VAL A 120 8.27 -3.20 -2.15
N LEU A 121 8.81 -2.00 -2.35
CA LEU A 121 9.00 -1.01 -1.30
C LEU A 121 7.69 -0.54 -0.68
N GLN A 122 6.59 -0.51 -1.44
CA GLN A 122 5.27 -0.22 -0.91
C GLN A 122 4.57 -1.46 -0.32
N LEU A 123 4.71 -2.63 -0.95
CA LEU A 123 4.07 -3.88 -0.52
C LEU A 123 4.42 -4.24 0.93
N ILE A 124 5.70 -4.16 1.28
CA ILE A 124 6.19 -4.58 2.60
C ILE A 124 5.56 -3.75 3.73
N PRO A 125 5.71 -2.41 3.79
CA PRO A 125 5.13 -1.61 4.86
C PRO A 125 3.60 -1.67 4.88
N TYR A 126 2.93 -1.75 3.72
CA TYR A 126 1.47 -1.92 3.67
C TYR A 126 1.01 -3.26 4.23
N SER A 127 1.74 -4.33 3.94
CA SER A 127 1.40 -5.67 4.43
C SER A 127 1.60 -5.78 5.94
N ILE A 128 2.65 -5.15 6.47
CA ILE A 128 2.88 -5.06 7.90
C ILE A 128 1.75 -4.24 8.55
N ALA A 129 1.47 -3.03 8.06
CA ALA A 129 0.43 -2.16 8.64
C ALA A 129 -0.96 -2.85 8.65
N GLY A 130 -1.43 -3.32 7.49
CA GLY A 130 -2.71 -4.02 7.39
C GLY A 130 -2.75 -5.30 8.22
N GLY A 131 -1.67 -6.10 8.18
CA GLY A 131 -1.57 -7.34 8.94
C GLY A 131 -1.58 -7.12 10.46
N MET A 132 -0.94 -6.05 10.92
CA MET A 132 -0.94 -5.65 12.34
C MET A 132 -2.30 -5.09 12.79
N GLY A 133 -3.02 -4.39 11.90
CA GLY A 133 -4.42 -4.03 12.12
C GLY A 133 -5.31 -5.25 12.34
N VAL A 134 -5.24 -6.22 11.43
CA VAL A 134 -5.99 -7.49 11.55
C VAL A 134 -5.57 -8.27 12.79
N HIS A 135 -4.28 -8.30 13.11
CA HIS A 135 -3.77 -8.94 14.31
C HIS A 135 -4.38 -8.36 15.59
N LEU A 136 -4.42 -7.02 15.69
CA LEU A 136 -5.06 -6.30 16.77
C LEU A 136 -6.58 -6.54 16.80
N GLY A 137 -7.25 -6.49 15.65
CA GLY A 137 -8.69 -6.72 15.50
C GLY A 137 -9.13 -8.11 15.96
N VAL A 138 -8.41 -9.15 15.56
CA VAL A 138 -8.66 -10.53 16.00
C VAL A 138 -8.50 -10.64 17.53
N ALA A 139 -7.48 -9.99 18.09
CA ALA A 139 -7.27 -10.00 19.53
C ALA A 139 -8.36 -9.25 20.29
N ALA A 140 -8.82 -8.12 19.78
CA ALA A 140 -9.97 -7.38 20.31
C ALA A 140 -11.25 -8.22 20.30
N TRP A 141 -11.54 -8.90 19.18
CA TRP A 141 -12.72 -9.77 19.08
C TRP A 141 -12.65 -10.97 20.03
N ARG A 142 -11.46 -11.53 20.25
CA ARG A 142 -11.25 -12.57 21.27
C ARG A 142 -11.44 -12.04 22.68
N ALA A 143 -11.01 -10.81 22.96
CA ALA A 143 -11.19 -10.17 24.27
C ALA A 143 -12.66 -9.91 24.60
N VAL A 144 -13.53 -9.69 23.60
CA VAL A 144 -15.00 -9.64 23.80
C VAL A 144 -15.53 -10.97 24.32
N ARG A 145 -15.03 -12.11 23.80
CA ARG A 145 -15.47 -13.45 24.21
C ARG A 145 -14.85 -13.92 25.53
N LYS A 146 -13.60 -13.54 25.79
CA LYS A 146 -12.87 -13.84 27.02
C LYS A 146 -12.27 -12.54 27.53
N PRO A 147 -13.00 -11.80 28.39
CA PRO A 147 -12.58 -10.50 28.90
C PRO A 147 -11.19 -10.55 29.51
N ARG A 148 -10.39 -9.51 29.22
CA ARG A 148 -9.05 -9.31 29.78
C ARG A 148 -9.06 -8.02 30.59
N ALA A 149 -8.46 -8.06 31.78
CA ALA A 149 -8.31 -6.86 32.61
C ALA A 149 -7.36 -5.83 31.99
N ASP A 150 -6.37 -6.28 31.22
CA ASP A 150 -5.37 -5.40 30.61
C ASP A 150 -5.76 -4.97 29.19
N THR A 151 -6.73 -4.05 29.12
CA THR A 151 -7.17 -3.44 27.87
C THR A 151 -7.09 -1.92 27.95
N TRP A 152 -7.00 -1.27 26.78
CA TRP A 152 -7.13 0.18 26.62
C TRP A 152 -8.14 0.44 25.50
N LEU A 153 -9.23 1.15 25.81
CA LEU A 153 -10.36 1.36 24.88
C LEU A 153 -10.91 0.05 24.29
N GLY A 154 -10.91 -1.04 25.07
CA GLY A 154 -11.35 -2.37 24.62
C GLY A 154 -10.33 -3.16 23.79
N LEU A 155 -9.16 -2.58 23.51
CA LEU A 155 -8.06 -3.22 22.77
C LEU A 155 -7.00 -3.78 23.75
N PRO A 156 -6.49 -5.01 23.57
CA PRO A 156 -5.44 -5.54 24.43
C PRO A 156 -4.14 -4.73 24.34
N LYS A 157 -3.58 -4.30 25.49
CA LYS A 157 -2.42 -3.39 25.51
C LYS A 157 -1.15 -4.02 24.94
N ASP A 158 -0.95 -5.32 25.15
CA ASP A 158 0.14 -6.09 24.55
C ASP A 158 0.12 -5.98 23.03
N ARG A 159 -1.07 -6.07 22.43
CA ARG A 159 -1.24 -6.02 20.97
C ARG A 159 -1.10 -4.62 20.41
N LEU A 160 -1.57 -3.61 21.14
CA LEU A 160 -1.32 -2.22 20.80
C LEU A 160 0.18 -1.90 20.79
N ARG A 161 0.93 -2.44 21.77
CA ARG A 161 2.38 -2.31 21.80
C ARG A 161 3.03 -2.98 20.59
N ASP A 162 2.60 -4.19 20.22
CA ASP A 162 3.11 -4.87 19.03
C ASP A 162 2.88 -4.03 17.75
N VAL A 163 1.68 -3.43 17.61
CA VAL A 163 1.38 -2.51 16.50
C VAL A 163 2.31 -1.30 16.53
N ALA A 164 2.47 -0.65 17.68
CA ALA A 164 3.36 0.51 17.82
C ALA A 164 4.81 0.17 17.45
N LEU A 165 5.30 -1.01 17.89
CA LEU A 165 6.63 -1.50 17.54
C LEU A 165 6.76 -1.79 16.04
N ALA A 166 5.71 -2.31 15.39
CA ALA A 166 5.73 -2.50 13.94
C ALA A 166 5.89 -1.17 13.18
N TYR A 167 5.36 -0.06 13.72
CA TYR A 167 5.52 1.25 13.10
C TYR A 167 6.95 1.80 13.14
N VAL A 168 7.80 1.29 14.04
CA VAL A 168 9.25 1.57 14.01
C VAL A 168 9.88 1.06 12.72
N ILE A 169 9.28 0.05 12.07
CA ILE A 169 9.72 -0.51 10.78
C ILE A 169 8.92 0.09 9.62
N VAL A 170 7.60 0.23 9.76
CA VAL A 170 6.72 0.74 8.68
C VAL A 170 7.08 2.17 8.28
N VAL A 171 7.34 3.05 9.25
CA VAL A 171 7.70 4.45 9.00
C VAL A 171 8.96 4.60 8.15
N PRO A 172 10.13 4.03 8.52
CA PRO A 172 11.32 4.16 7.70
C PRO A 172 11.18 3.48 6.33
N LEU A 173 10.43 2.38 6.23
CA LEU A 173 10.19 1.75 4.93
C LEU A 173 9.39 2.64 3.98
N PHE A 174 8.32 3.31 4.45
CA PHE A 174 7.61 4.28 3.62
C PHE A 174 8.50 5.46 3.25
N MET A 175 9.35 5.94 4.17
CA MET A 175 10.28 7.01 3.85
C MET A 175 11.27 6.60 2.76
N VAL A 176 11.86 5.41 2.87
CA VAL A 176 12.77 4.87 1.83
C VAL A 176 12.05 4.72 0.50
N ALA A 177 10.80 4.23 0.50
CA ALA A 177 9.99 4.12 -0.72
C ALA A 177 9.79 5.48 -1.41
N SER A 178 9.43 6.51 -0.64
CA SER A 178 9.21 7.86 -1.19
C SER A 178 10.51 8.54 -1.63
N LEU A 179 11.62 8.34 -0.91
CA LEU A 179 12.92 8.87 -1.34
C LEU A 179 13.43 8.18 -2.60
N TRP A 180 13.22 6.86 -2.72
CA TRP A 180 13.52 6.10 -3.94
C TRP A 180 12.78 6.68 -5.15
N GLU A 181 11.47 6.87 -5.00
CA GLU A 181 10.57 7.35 -6.05
C GLU A 181 10.96 8.73 -6.59
N PHE A 182 11.35 9.66 -5.73
CA PHE A 182 11.55 11.07 -6.12
C PHE A 182 13.01 11.53 -6.17
N LEU A 183 13.97 10.80 -5.59
CA LEU A 183 15.37 11.22 -5.53
C LEU A 183 16.36 10.29 -6.24
N VAL A 184 16.06 8.99 -6.36
CA VAL A 184 17.05 8.00 -6.83
C VAL A 184 16.88 7.68 -8.32
N LEU A 185 15.65 7.52 -8.78
CA LEU A 185 15.35 7.31 -10.21
C LEU A 185 15.11 8.65 -10.90
N ARG A 186 16.09 9.07 -11.69
CA ARG A 186 16.02 10.17 -12.64
C ARG A 186 16.58 9.70 -13.98
#